data_AF-A0A350AN52-F1
#
_entry.id   AF-A0A350AN52-F1
#
_cell.length_a   1.000
_cell.length_b   1.000
_cell.length_c   1.000
_cell.angle_alpha   90.00
_cell.angle_beta   90.00
_cell.angle_gamma   90.00
#
_symmetry.space_group_name_H-M   'P 1'
#
loop_
_entity.id
_entity.type
_entity.pdbx_description
1 polymer ?
#
loop_
_entity_poly.entity_id
_entity_poly.type
_entity_poly.pdbx_seq_one_letter_code
_entity_poly.pdbx_strand_id
1 'polypeptide(L)'
;MQTKKQKGSALVYALIMLSIMIVIAAGSFSASVIDQKTSNDTTKSVTAFQAADTGVEKVLDVINAYIVNGSETATLSEAGLCIPPETTYTETSAAGVKTTVSFYKAGDILITDCSAAESTIKNLDYIKSVGEFGGTVRAVAVSVEGPDDCSGTVTHDGLEYGLVRAADDSCWLDRNLGVTVEPSTLTGYADPDGYGWYFQWGRKADGHQLSINTPSDTNRSSTNDVDDPADTGGIANNGKFIKHGITPFNWRTLLVNNLWDGVSAPNNPCPPGFRIPDVSDWQELIDPSAENITNRDSAFASSLKLTTAGLRRYDDVTAAVGTNGYYATSAVSGDPAHCLVLSGALANPTSTNYRATGISVRCIKD
;
A
#
# COMPACT_ATOMS: atom_id res chain seq x y z
N MET A 1 80.99 -39.29 59.58
CA MET A 1 80.26 -38.61 58.49
C MET A 1 78.78 -38.57 58.88
N GLN A 2 78.32 -37.48 59.51
CA GLN A 2 76.95 -37.34 60.00
C GLN A 2 76.02 -36.87 58.88
N THR A 3 75.14 -37.75 58.39
CA THR A 3 74.05 -37.38 57.48
C THR A 3 72.91 -36.73 58.26
N LYS A 4 72.83 -35.40 58.18
CA LYS A 4 71.75 -34.58 58.76
C LYS A 4 70.46 -34.85 57.95
N LYS A 5 69.56 -35.72 58.45
CA LYS A 5 68.22 -35.93 57.87
C LYS A 5 67.41 -34.63 57.99
N GLN A 6 67.22 -33.90 56.88
CA GLN A 6 66.33 -32.74 56.81
C GLN A 6 64.86 -33.20 56.98
N LYS A 7 64.33 -33.11 58.21
CA LYS A 7 62.90 -33.32 58.53
C LYS A 7 62.03 -32.09 58.24
N GLY A 8 62.30 -31.35 57.15
CA GLY A 8 61.62 -30.09 56.84
C GLY A 8 60.63 -30.11 55.67
N SER A 9 60.53 -31.22 54.91
CA SER A 9 59.92 -31.17 53.56
C SER A 9 58.46 -31.63 53.47
N ALA A 10 58.01 -32.59 54.30
CA ALA A 10 56.67 -33.18 54.14
C ALA A 10 55.53 -32.22 54.55
N LEU A 11 55.71 -31.45 55.62
CA LEU A 11 54.70 -30.49 56.09
C LEU A 11 54.52 -29.33 55.10
N VAL A 12 55.62 -28.82 54.55
CA VAL A 12 55.60 -27.74 53.56
C VAL A 12 54.95 -28.21 52.26
N TYR A 13 55.27 -29.42 51.80
CA TYR A 13 54.61 -30.00 50.62
C TYR A 13 53.12 -30.23 50.85
N ALA A 14 52.71 -30.73 52.02
CA ALA A 14 51.31 -30.90 52.37
C ALA A 14 50.54 -29.57 52.43
N LEU A 15 51.16 -28.50 52.98
CA LEU A 15 50.58 -27.16 53.00
C LEU A 15 50.46 -26.55 51.60
N ILE A 16 51.47 -26.74 50.74
CA ILE A 16 51.42 -26.29 49.35
C ILE A 16 50.30 -27.03 48.61
N MET A 17 50.22 -28.35 48.73
CA MET A 17 49.16 -29.14 48.08
C MET A 17 47.76 -28.75 48.59
N LEU A 18 47.60 -28.52 49.89
CA LEU A 18 46.35 -28.03 50.47
C LEU A 18 45.99 -26.64 49.93
N SER A 19 46.96 -25.73 49.81
CA SER A 19 46.73 -24.39 49.24
C SER A 19 46.30 -24.46 47.78
N ILE A 20 46.92 -25.33 46.98
CA ILE A 20 46.56 -25.55 45.57
C ILE A 20 45.14 -26.13 45.48
N MET A 21 44.80 -27.13 46.32
CA MET A 21 43.45 -27.71 46.35
C MET A 21 42.38 -26.68 46.72
N ILE A 22 42.64 -25.79 47.67
CA ILE A 22 41.70 -24.72 48.05
C ILE A 22 41.52 -23.72 46.90
N VAL A 23 42.59 -23.34 46.21
CA VAL A 23 42.51 -22.42 45.05
C VAL A 23 41.73 -23.05 43.90
N ILE A 24 41.95 -24.33 43.60
CA ILE A 24 41.20 -25.06 42.58
C ILE A 24 39.72 -25.16 42.97
N ALA A 25 39.41 -25.52 44.23
CA ALA A 25 38.05 -25.61 44.72
C ALA A 25 37.32 -24.25 44.65
N ALA A 26 37.97 -23.18 45.08
CA ALA A 26 37.42 -21.82 45.00
C ALA A 26 37.18 -21.38 43.56
N GLY A 27 38.10 -21.69 42.63
CA GLY A 27 37.95 -21.43 41.21
C GLY A 27 36.79 -22.21 40.57
N SER A 28 36.58 -23.47 40.97
CA SER A 28 35.46 -24.27 40.45
C SER A 28 34.09 -23.80 40.97
N PHE A 29 34.02 -23.36 42.24
CA PHE A 29 32.79 -22.82 42.83
C PHE A 29 32.42 -21.48 42.19
N SER A 30 33.39 -20.58 42.00
CA SER A 30 33.14 -19.29 41.36
C SER A 30 32.69 -19.45 39.91
N ALA A 31 33.30 -20.36 39.15
CA ALA A 31 32.87 -20.69 37.80
C ALA A 31 31.41 -21.18 37.77
N SER A 32 31.04 -22.12 38.67
CA SER A 32 29.66 -22.64 38.75
C SER A 32 28.63 -21.56 39.11
N VAL A 33 28.97 -20.62 39.99
CA VAL A 33 28.08 -19.51 40.37
C VAL A 33 27.91 -18.54 39.20
N ILE A 34 28.99 -18.26 38.46
CA ILE A 34 28.95 -17.43 37.25
C ILE A 34 28.07 -18.10 36.19
N ASP A 35 28.27 -19.38 35.92
CA ASP A 35 27.49 -20.14 34.93
C ASP A 35 26.00 -20.16 35.29
N GLN A 36 25.67 -20.36 36.57
CA GLN A 36 24.28 -20.33 37.03
C GLN A 36 23.65 -18.94 36.88
N LYS A 37 24.40 -17.88 37.17
CA LYS A 37 23.94 -16.51 36.98
C LYS A 37 23.71 -16.19 35.51
N THR A 38 24.67 -16.52 34.65
CA THR A 38 24.56 -16.33 33.19
C THR A 38 23.40 -17.13 32.61
N SER A 39 23.20 -18.37 33.06
CA SER A 39 22.05 -19.18 32.67
C SER A 39 20.73 -18.53 33.08
N ASN A 40 20.62 -18.01 34.30
CA ASN A 40 19.41 -17.33 34.77
C ASN A 40 19.13 -16.05 33.99
N ASP A 41 20.16 -15.24 33.71
CA ASP A 41 20.01 -14.00 32.94
C ASP A 41 19.62 -14.29 31.48
N THR A 42 20.15 -15.38 30.90
CA THR A 42 19.76 -15.86 29.57
C THR A 42 18.31 -16.31 29.57
N THR A 43 17.89 -17.13 30.55
CA THR A 43 16.49 -17.55 30.69
C THR A 43 15.56 -16.34 30.80
N LYS A 44 15.90 -15.35 31.63
CA LYS A 44 15.08 -14.14 31.77
C LYS A 44 14.95 -13.38 30.45
N SER A 45 16.07 -13.21 29.74
CA SER A 45 16.09 -12.54 28.43
C SER A 45 15.26 -13.28 27.38
N VAL A 46 15.39 -14.62 27.30
CA VAL A 46 14.65 -15.43 26.34
C VAL A 46 13.15 -15.40 26.65
N THR A 47 12.75 -15.55 27.92
CA THR A 47 11.34 -15.48 28.31
C THR A 47 10.74 -14.10 28.05
N ALA A 48 11.46 -13.01 28.34
CA ALA A 48 10.99 -11.66 28.01
C ALA A 48 10.85 -11.46 26.49
N PHE A 49 11.76 -12.01 25.69
CA PHE A 49 11.65 -11.92 24.23
C PHE A 49 10.48 -12.74 23.68
N GLN A 50 10.29 -13.97 24.14
CA GLN A 50 9.15 -14.82 23.77
C GLN A 50 7.82 -14.17 24.14
N ALA A 51 7.75 -13.49 25.29
CA ALA A 51 6.57 -12.75 25.72
C ALA A 51 6.25 -11.56 24.79
N ALA A 52 7.28 -10.85 24.30
CA ALA A 52 7.11 -9.81 23.29
C ALA A 52 6.60 -10.40 21.97
N ASP A 53 7.19 -11.51 21.51
CA ASP A 53 6.81 -12.18 20.26
C ASP A 53 5.36 -12.70 20.29
N THR A 54 4.95 -13.32 21.40
CA THR A 54 3.57 -13.77 21.64
C THR A 54 2.57 -12.61 21.53
N GLY A 55 2.94 -11.42 22.02
CA GLY A 55 2.10 -10.24 21.91
C GLY A 55 1.90 -9.78 20.47
N VAL A 56 2.89 -9.97 19.60
CA VAL A 56 2.79 -9.68 18.17
C VAL A 56 1.88 -10.69 17.47
N GLU A 57 2.07 -12.00 17.71
CA GLU A 57 1.26 -13.06 17.09
C GLU A 57 -0.25 -12.85 17.34
N LYS A 58 -0.64 -12.56 18.58
CA LYS A 58 -2.03 -12.30 18.94
C LYS A 58 -2.68 -11.17 18.13
N VAL A 59 -1.90 -10.13 17.82
CA VAL A 59 -2.39 -8.98 17.05
C VAL A 59 -2.44 -9.33 15.56
N LEU A 60 -1.41 -10.02 15.05
CA LEU A 60 -1.36 -10.41 13.63
C LEU A 60 -2.51 -11.33 13.24
N ASP A 61 -2.95 -12.23 14.12
CA ASP A 61 -4.11 -13.08 13.87
C ASP A 61 -5.40 -12.25 13.62
N VAL A 62 -5.59 -11.17 14.39
CA VAL A 62 -6.74 -10.26 14.22
C VAL A 62 -6.60 -9.44 12.93
N ILE A 63 -5.40 -8.91 12.66
CA ILE A 63 -5.13 -8.13 11.44
C ILE A 63 -5.32 -8.98 10.18
N ASN A 64 -4.81 -10.21 10.16
CA ASN A 64 -4.97 -11.12 9.02
C ASN A 64 -6.44 -11.48 8.79
N ALA A 65 -7.22 -11.68 9.86
CA ALA A 65 -8.66 -11.91 9.73
C ALA A 65 -9.40 -10.71 9.12
N TYR A 66 -8.97 -9.49 9.44
CA TYR A 66 -9.52 -8.26 8.87
C TYR A 66 -9.10 -8.05 7.41
N ILE A 67 -7.79 -8.06 7.12
CA ILE A 67 -7.23 -7.72 5.81
C ILE A 67 -7.51 -8.82 4.76
N VAL A 68 -7.27 -10.09 5.09
CA VAL A 68 -7.29 -11.17 4.09
C VAL A 68 -8.68 -11.76 3.89
N ASN A 69 -9.49 -11.80 4.94
CA ASN A 69 -10.81 -12.44 4.89
C ASN A 69 -11.97 -11.44 4.75
N GLY A 70 -11.68 -10.13 4.65
CA GLY A 70 -12.70 -9.08 4.48
C GLY A 70 -13.71 -9.01 5.64
N SER A 71 -13.31 -9.47 6.83
CA SER A 71 -14.20 -9.53 7.99
C SER A 71 -14.18 -8.19 8.73
N GLU A 72 -15.08 -7.27 8.37
CA GLU A 72 -15.25 -5.97 9.03
C GLU A 72 -15.52 -6.08 10.55
N THR A 73 -15.99 -7.25 11.01
CA THR A 73 -16.22 -7.56 12.43
C THR A 73 -14.96 -8.03 13.18
N ALA A 74 -13.83 -8.31 12.50
CA ALA A 74 -12.61 -8.79 13.17
C ALA A 74 -11.76 -7.59 13.61
N THR A 75 -12.14 -6.92 14.69
CA THR A 75 -11.55 -5.65 15.09
C THR A 75 -10.67 -5.78 16.35
N LEU A 76 -9.70 -4.87 16.53
CA LEU A 76 -8.82 -4.87 17.71
C LEU A 76 -9.61 -4.66 19.03
N SER A 77 -10.72 -3.94 18.98
CA SER A 77 -11.57 -3.70 20.15
C SER A 77 -12.45 -4.92 20.48
N GLU A 78 -13.03 -5.59 19.48
CA GLU A 78 -13.78 -6.84 19.68
C GLU A 78 -12.90 -7.99 20.16
N ALA A 79 -11.64 -8.03 19.71
CA ALA A 79 -10.63 -8.96 20.22
C ALA A 79 -10.14 -8.62 21.64
N GLY A 80 -10.59 -7.50 22.22
CA GLY A 80 -10.15 -7.02 23.54
C GLY A 80 -8.69 -6.56 23.60
N LEU A 81 -8.08 -6.31 22.44
CA LEU A 81 -6.68 -5.88 22.29
C LEU A 81 -6.55 -4.35 22.34
N CYS A 82 -7.64 -3.59 22.19
CA CYS A 82 -7.64 -2.16 22.41
C CYS A 82 -8.97 -1.66 22.96
N ILE A 83 -8.98 -1.22 24.23
CA ILE A 83 -10.19 -0.81 24.95
C ILE A 83 -9.97 0.58 25.57
N PRO A 84 -10.68 1.63 25.12
CA PRO A 84 -10.59 2.95 25.76
C PRO A 84 -10.95 2.89 27.26
N PRO A 85 -10.23 3.61 28.15
CA PRO A 85 -9.18 4.59 27.89
C PRO A 85 -7.77 4.00 27.81
N GLU A 86 -7.61 2.68 27.97
CA GLU A 86 -6.33 2.00 28.00
C GLU A 86 -5.86 1.74 26.57
N THR A 87 -5.00 2.62 26.07
CA THR A 87 -4.46 2.64 24.70
C THR A 87 -3.44 1.51 24.43
N THR A 88 -3.27 0.62 25.41
CA THR A 88 -2.31 -0.48 25.40
C THR A 88 -2.96 -1.71 26.00
N TYR A 89 -2.82 -2.86 25.35
CA TYR A 89 -3.21 -4.14 25.92
C TYR A 89 -2.08 -4.69 26.79
N THR A 90 -2.39 -5.10 28.01
CA THR A 90 -1.41 -5.70 28.92
C THR A 90 -1.94 -6.97 29.53
N GLU A 91 -1.17 -8.05 29.44
CA GLU A 91 -1.42 -9.30 30.15
C GLU A 91 -0.25 -9.64 31.06
N THR A 92 -0.55 -10.30 32.17
CA THR A 92 0.46 -10.85 33.08
C THR A 92 0.08 -12.29 33.44
N SER A 93 0.96 -13.22 33.11
CA SER A 93 0.76 -14.64 33.47
C SER A 93 0.96 -14.87 34.97
N ALA A 94 0.46 -16.00 35.47
CA ALA A 94 0.69 -16.43 36.85
C ALA A 94 2.18 -16.61 37.20
N ALA A 95 3.04 -16.79 36.20
CA ALA A 95 4.49 -16.86 36.35
C ALA A 95 5.18 -15.48 36.44
N GLY A 96 4.43 -14.37 36.35
CA GLY A 96 4.97 -13.01 36.39
C GLY A 96 5.59 -12.56 35.06
N VAL A 97 5.32 -13.26 33.96
CA VAL A 97 5.66 -12.79 32.60
C VAL A 97 4.59 -11.79 32.17
N LYS A 98 5.01 -10.57 31.83
CA LYS A 98 4.14 -9.49 31.40
C LYS A 98 4.35 -9.20 29.92
N THR A 99 3.27 -9.05 29.18
CA THR A 99 3.26 -8.64 27.77
C THR A 99 2.43 -7.38 27.65
N THR A 100 2.98 -6.33 27.04
CA THR A 100 2.28 -5.07 26.76
C THR A 100 2.39 -4.76 25.28
N VAL A 101 1.25 -4.54 24.63
CA VAL A 101 1.13 -4.22 23.21
C VAL A 101 0.64 -2.79 23.04
N SER A 102 1.21 -2.08 22.08
CA SER A 102 0.84 -0.71 21.71
C SER A 102 0.81 -0.57 20.18
N PHE A 103 -0.05 0.32 19.70
CA PHE A 103 -0.36 0.50 18.28
C PHE A 103 0.02 1.91 17.81
N TYR A 104 0.68 2.03 16.67
CA TYR A 104 1.17 3.31 16.16
C TYR A 104 0.72 3.56 14.73
N LYS A 105 0.41 4.82 14.41
CA LYS A 105 0.23 5.34 13.06
C LYS A 105 1.55 5.90 12.53
N ALA A 106 1.59 6.21 11.25
CA ALA A 106 2.71 6.88 10.60
C ALA A 106 3.17 8.12 11.39
N GLY A 107 4.50 8.28 11.49
CA GLY A 107 5.12 9.37 12.26
C GLY A 107 5.19 9.12 13.77
N ASP A 108 5.23 7.86 14.20
CA ASP A 108 5.34 7.42 15.61
C ASP A 108 4.18 7.90 16.51
N ILE A 109 2.99 8.09 15.93
CA ILE A 109 1.81 8.59 16.65
C ILE A 109 1.08 7.42 17.31
N LEU A 110 1.02 7.41 18.64
CA LEU A 110 0.29 6.39 19.40
C LEU A 110 -1.21 6.46 19.10
N ILE A 111 -1.83 5.32 18.80
CA ILE A 111 -3.29 5.20 18.69
C ILE A 111 -3.89 5.21 20.08
N THR A 112 -4.70 6.23 20.38
CA THR A 112 -5.32 6.42 21.70
C THR A 112 -6.83 6.17 21.74
N ASP A 113 -7.46 6.01 20.59
CA ASP A 113 -8.89 5.74 20.46
C ASP A 113 -9.09 4.60 19.46
N CYS A 114 -9.67 3.50 19.96
CA CYS A 114 -9.97 2.30 19.20
C CYS A 114 -11.49 2.08 19.05
N SER A 115 -12.30 3.11 19.30
CA SER A 115 -13.76 3.06 19.20
C SER A 115 -14.29 2.96 17.76
N ALA A 116 -13.48 3.35 16.77
CA ALA A 116 -13.75 3.14 15.35
C ALA A 116 -12.90 1.96 14.84
N ALA A 117 -13.54 0.79 14.81
CA ALA A 117 -12.91 -0.50 14.69
C ALA A 117 -12.30 -0.73 13.28
N GLU A 118 -12.98 -0.23 12.23
CA GLU A 118 -12.55 -0.31 10.82
C GLU A 118 -11.41 0.64 10.46
N SER A 119 -11.32 1.81 11.11
CA SER A 119 -10.30 2.82 10.82
C SER A 119 -8.98 2.57 11.57
N THR A 120 -8.99 1.76 12.63
CA THR A 120 -7.78 1.55 13.44
C THR A 120 -6.79 0.60 12.76
N ILE A 121 -7.24 -0.56 12.28
CA ILE A 121 -6.39 -1.49 11.52
C ILE A 121 -5.94 -0.83 10.21
N LYS A 122 -6.83 -0.05 9.58
CA LYS A 122 -6.49 0.70 8.36
C LYS A 122 -5.47 1.84 8.58
N ASN A 123 -5.24 2.29 9.80
CA ASN A 123 -4.29 3.37 10.08
C ASN A 123 -3.05 2.88 10.85
N LEU A 124 -2.89 1.56 10.98
CA LEU A 124 -1.82 0.94 11.74
C LEU A 124 -0.55 0.83 10.89
N ASP A 125 0.51 1.49 11.33
CA ASP A 125 1.83 1.47 10.69
C ASP A 125 2.72 0.38 11.28
N TYR A 126 2.78 0.31 12.61
CA TYR A 126 3.49 -0.79 13.29
C TYR A 126 2.90 -1.11 14.65
N ILE A 127 3.12 -2.36 15.07
CA ILE A 127 2.81 -2.86 16.40
C ILE A 127 4.08 -2.88 17.20
N LYS A 128 4.02 -2.42 18.44
CA LYS A 128 5.09 -2.58 19.42
C LYS A 128 4.63 -3.47 20.55
N SER A 129 5.32 -4.59 20.74
CA SER A 129 5.10 -5.51 21.84
C SER A 129 6.31 -5.52 22.77
N VAL A 130 6.07 -5.42 24.07
CA VAL A 130 7.06 -5.38 25.13
C VAL A 130 6.81 -6.54 26.08
N GLY A 131 7.81 -7.41 26.21
CA GLY A 131 7.82 -8.51 27.17
C GLY A 131 8.73 -8.19 28.36
N GLU A 132 8.23 -8.45 29.55
CA GLU A 132 8.94 -8.25 30.81
C GLU A 132 8.90 -9.52 31.68
N PHE A 133 10.06 -9.95 32.15
CA PHE A 133 10.17 -11.07 33.08
C PHE A 133 11.39 -10.93 34.00
N GLY A 134 11.17 -11.05 35.31
CA GLY A 134 12.25 -11.01 36.31
C GLY A 134 13.11 -9.74 36.27
N GLY A 135 12.51 -8.60 35.91
CA GLY A 135 13.16 -7.29 35.74
C GLY A 135 13.89 -7.10 34.41
N THR A 136 13.86 -8.09 33.51
CA THR A 136 14.41 -7.98 32.15
C THR A 136 13.31 -7.59 31.17
N VAL A 137 13.59 -6.61 30.31
CA VAL A 137 12.67 -6.13 29.28
C VAL A 137 13.23 -6.41 27.89
N ARG A 138 12.36 -6.87 26.99
CA ARG A 138 12.61 -7.03 25.56
C ARG A 138 11.42 -6.46 24.80
N ALA A 139 11.68 -5.91 23.62
CA ALA A 139 10.64 -5.36 22.77
C ALA A 139 10.82 -5.85 21.34
N VAL A 140 9.71 -6.12 20.68
CA VAL A 140 9.62 -6.42 19.26
C VAL A 140 8.71 -5.38 18.64
N ALA A 141 9.14 -4.80 17.53
CA ALA A 141 8.30 -3.95 16.70
C ALA A 141 8.17 -4.63 15.34
N VAL A 142 6.92 -4.78 14.88
CA VAL A 142 6.62 -5.34 13.57
C VAL A 142 5.80 -4.31 12.83
N SER A 143 6.34 -3.88 11.69
CA SER A 143 5.57 -3.12 10.72
C SER A 143 4.39 -3.97 10.30
N VAL A 144 3.21 -3.43 10.51
CA VAL A 144 2.05 -3.92 9.78
C VAL A 144 2.26 -3.31 8.42
N GLU A 145 2.20 -4.10 7.35
CA GLU A 145 2.03 -3.51 6.03
C GLU A 145 0.63 -2.88 6.08
N GLY A 146 0.57 -1.65 6.60
CA GLY A 146 -0.64 -0.88 6.76
C GLY A 146 -1.25 -0.69 5.38
N PRO A 147 -2.54 -0.37 5.28
CA PRO A 147 -3.11 -0.04 4.00
C PRO A 147 -2.41 1.22 3.51
N ASP A 148 -1.74 1.05 2.39
CA ASP A 148 -1.22 2.10 1.55
C ASP A 148 -0.36 3.14 2.25
N ASP A 149 0.96 2.96 2.16
CA ASP A 149 1.81 4.14 2.01
C ASP A 149 1.34 4.89 0.74
N CYS A 150 0.49 5.89 0.97
CA CYS A 150 0.05 6.85 -0.04
C CYS A 150 0.90 8.12 0.03
N SER A 151 2.16 7.95 0.40
CA SER A 151 3.18 8.99 0.36
C SER A 151 4.28 8.59 -0.62
N GLY A 152 4.97 9.60 -1.16
CA GLY A 152 6.03 9.38 -2.14
C GLY A 152 5.53 9.31 -3.57
N THR A 153 6.27 8.56 -4.39
CA THR A 153 6.11 8.54 -5.85
C THR A 153 6.23 7.13 -6.42
N VAL A 154 5.62 6.92 -7.59
CA VAL A 154 5.78 5.71 -8.40
C VAL A 154 6.25 6.09 -9.80
N THR A 155 7.18 5.32 -10.35
CA THR A 155 7.62 5.48 -11.74
C THR A 155 6.81 4.56 -12.66
N HIS A 156 6.26 5.12 -13.73
CA HIS A 156 5.48 4.39 -14.71
C HIS A 156 5.58 5.04 -16.09
N ASP A 157 5.78 4.24 -17.14
CA ASP A 157 5.97 4.71 -18.53
C ASP A 157 7.00 5.84 -18.68
N GLY A 158 8.06 5.81 -17.88
CA GLY A 158 9.14 6.80 -17.89
C GLY A 158 8.80 8.14 -17.23
N LEU A 159 7.65 8.24 -16.54
CA LEU A 159 7.23 9.40 -15.76
C LEU A 159 7.15 9.04 -14.28
N GLU A 160 7.42 10.03 -13.43
CA GLU A 160 7.24 9.93 -11.98
C GLU A 160 5.88 10.54 -11.61
N TYR A 161 5.08 9.79 -10.85
CA TYR A 161 3.77 10.20 -10.36
C TYR A 161 3.81 10.28 -8.84
N GLY A 162 3.30 11.36 -8.27
CA GLY A 162 3.06 11.43 -6.83
C GLY A 162 1.85 10.60 -6.44
N LEU A 163 1.77 10.29 -5.15
CA LEU A 163 0.61 9.65 -4.54
C LEU A 163 -0.20 10.68 -3.73
N VAL A 164 -1.52 10.60 -3.82
CA VAL A 164 -2.44 11.46 -3.06
C VAL A 164 -3.53 10.61 -2.42
N ARG A 165 -3.73 10.79 -1.12
CA ARG A 165 -4.88 10.23 -0.42
C ARG A 165 -6.06 11.19 -0.55
N ALA A 166 -7.18 10.71 -1.09
CA ALA A 166 -8.40 11.52 -1.17
C ALA A 166 -9.22 11.39 0.13
N ALA A 167 -10.29 12.17 0.23
CA ALA A 167 -11.21 12.16 1.36
C ALA A 167 -12.04 10.86 1.47
N ASP A 168 -11.98 9.97 0.48
CA ASP A 168 -12.50 8.60 0.51
C ASP A 168 -11.53 7.60 1.17
N ASP A 169 -10.46 8.10 1.80
CA ASP A 169 -9.34 7.34 2.35
C ASP A 169 -8.56 6.48 1.33
N SER A 170 -8.92 6.51 0.05
CA SER A 170 -8.28 5.76 -1.01
C SER A 170 -7.02 6.46 -1.52
N CYS A 171 -6.05 5.68 -1.99
CA CYS A 171 -4.82 6.19 -2.56
C CYS A 171 -4.89 6.28 -4.08
N TRP A 172 -4.55 7.44 -4.62
CA TRP A 172 -4.63 7.73 -6.05
C TRP A 172 -3.28 8.20 -6.59
N LEU A 173 -3.07 8.05 -7.90
CA LEU A 173 -2.05 8.85 -8.57
C LEU A 173 -2.47 10.32 -8.57
N ASP A 174 -1.52 11.21 -8.26
CA ASP A 174 -1.76 12.64 -8.12
C ASP A 174 -2.08 13.37 -9.43
N ARG A 175 -1.78 12.76 -10.58
CA ARG A 175 -2.11 13.26 -11.93
C ARG A 175 -2.58 12.15 -12.88
N ASN A 176 -3.22 12.55 -13.98
CA ASN A 176 -3.63 11.63 -15.04
C ASN A 176 -2.39 11.00 -15.68
N LEU A 177 -2.51 9.77 -16.17
CA LEU A 177 -1.42 9.14 -16.92
C LEU A 177 -0.99 10.04 -18.10
N GLY A 178 0.31 10.27 -18.22
CA GLY A 178 0.92 11.12 -19.25
C GLY A 178 1.10 12.59 -18.89
N VAL A 179 0.64 13.04 -17.72
CA VAL A 179 0.88 14.42 -17.25
C VAL A 179 2.29 14.54 -16.68
N THR A 180 3.03 15.57 -17.13
CA THR A 180 4.44 15.79 -16.75
C THR A 180 4.64 16.92 -15.74
N VAL A 181 3.58 17.62 -15.36
CA VAL A 181 3.64 18.75 -14.42
C VAL A 181 2.96 18.40 -13.11
N GLU A 182 3.42 19.03 -12.03
CA GLU A 182 2.83 18.86 -10.70
C GLU A 182 1.39 19.40 -10.67
N PRO A 183 0.44 18.71 -10.00
CA PRO A 183 -0.94 19.20 -9.88
C PRO A 183 -1.04 20.59 -9.24
N SER A 184 -0.09 20.95 -8.38
CA SER A 184 -0.01 22.25 -7.72
C SER A 184 0.30 23.41 -8.67
N THR A 185 0.87 23.16 -9.85
CA THR A 185 1.16 24.19 -10.85
C THR A 185 0.01 24.45 -11.81
N LEU A 186 -1.02 23.61 -11.82
CA LEU A 186 -2.19 23.77 -12.68
C LEU A 186 -2.98 25.02 -12.30
N THR A 187 -3.36 25.79 -13.32
CA THR A 187 -4.04 27.09 -13.16
C THR A 187 -5.57 26.99 -13.15
N GLY A 188 -6.14 25.84 -13.55
CA GLY A 188 -7.57 25.59 -13.55
C GLY A 188 -7.94 24.23 -14.14
N TYR A 189 -9.22 23.88 -14.09
CA TYR A 189 -9.71 22.62 -14.66
C TYR A 189 -9.44 22.49 -16.17
N ALA A 190 -9.38 23.61 -16.89
CA ALA A 190 -9.14 23.67 -18.33
C ALA A 190 -7.65 23.87 -18.69
N ASP A 191 -6.74 23.65 -17.73
CA ASP A 191 -5.30 23.77 -17.97
C ASP A 191 -4.80 22.59 -18.82
N PRO A 192 -4.30 22.83 -20.04
CA PRO A 192 -3.89 21.76 -20.96
C PRO A 192 -2.72 20.92 -20.45
N ASP A 193 -1.90 21.45 -19.55
CA ASP A 193 -0.76 20.71 -19.00
C ASP A 193 -1.22 19.56 -18.09
N GLY A 194 -2.45 19.62 -17.58
CA GLY A 194 -3.04 18.59 -16.71
C GLY A 194 -3.90 17.55 -17.43
N TYR A 195 -3.95 17.51 -18.75
CA TYR A 195 -4.86 16.61 -19.49
C TYR A 195 -4.38 15.17 -19.60
N GLY A 196 -3.09 14.94 -19.87
CA GLY A 196 -2.52 13.61 -20.01
C GLY A 196 -2.85 12.93 -21.35
N TRP A 197 -2.93 11.59 -21.31
CA TRP A 197 -3.15 10.71 -22.46
C TRP A 197 -4.61 10.22 -22.60
N TYR A 198 -4.98 9.74 -23.79
CA TYR A 198 -6.34 9.27 -24.11
C TYR A 198 -6.38 7.77 -24.42
N PHE A 199 -6.78 6.95 -23.46
CA PHE A 199 -6.80 5.49 -23.58
C PHE A 199 -8.12 4.98 -24.14
N GLN A 200 -8.07 4.05 -25.09
CA GLN A 200 -9.22 3.28 -25.55
C GLN A 200 -9.46 2.12 -24.59
N TRP A 201 -10.73 1.88 -24.25
CA TRP A 201 -11.10 0.96 -23.16
C TRP A 201 -10.55 -0.44 -23.39
N GLY A 202 -9.83 -1.02 -22.44
CA GLY A 202 -9.26 -2.37 -22.53
C GLY A 202 -7.92 -2.49 -23.25
N ARG A 203 -7.28 -1.37 -23.65
CA ARG A 203 -5.91 -1.38 -24.22
C ARG A 203 -4.86 -1.01 -23.19
N LYS A 204 -3.67 -1.59 -23.31
CA LYS A 204 -2.45 -1.14 -22.61
C LYS A 204 -1.94 0.18 -23.20
N ALA A 205 -1.03 0.83 -22.48
CA ALA A 205 -0.16 1.83 -23.06
C ALA A 205 0.73 1.18 -24.15
N ASP A 206 0.35 1.31 -25.42
CA ASP A 206 1.05 0.73 -26.57
C ASP A 206 1.43 1.78 -27.62
N GLY A 207 1.16 3.05 -27.31
CA GLY A 207 1.38 4.21 -28.18
C GLY A 207 0.08 4.88 -28.61
N HIS A 208 -1.05 4.17 -28.62
CA HIS A 208 -2.32 4.73 -29.11
C HIS A 208 -2.81 5.90 -28.25
N GLN A 209 -2.44 5.91 -26.98
CA GLN A 209 -2.89 6.85 -25.97
C GLN A 209 -2.23 8.23 -26.10
N LEU A 210 -1.09 8.30 -26.78
CA LEU A 210 -0.29 9.51 -26.87
C LEU A 210 -1.10 10.63 -27.55
N SER A 211 -1.13 11.77 -26.88
CA SER A 211 -1.94 12.93 -27.25
C SER A 211 -1.38 13.65 -28.48
N ILE A 212 -2.24 14.39 -29.18
CA ILE A 212 -1.91 15.27 -30.32
C ILE A 212 -0.88 16.37 -29.97
N ASN A 213 -0.68 16.66 -28.68
CA ASN A 213 0.13 17.80 -28.20
C ASN A 213 1.57 17.45 -27.79
N THR A 214 2.04 16.19 -27.93
CA THR A 214 3.46 15.85 -27.73
C THR A 214 4.27 16.23 -28.99
N PRO A 215 5.21 17.20 -28.91
CA PRO A 215 5.83 17.80 -30.12
C PRO A 215 6.71 16.84 -30.94
N SER A 216 7.01 15.64 -30.44
CA SER A 216 7.91 14.67 -31.07
C SER A 216 7.22 13.45 -31.67
N ASP A 217 5.88 13.37 -31.66
CA ASP A 217 5.20 12.12 -31.95
C ASP A 217 4.72 11.99 -33.40
N THR A 218 5.46 11.23 -34.20
CA THR A 218 5.06 10.83 -35.55
C THR A 218 3.89 9.83 -35.56
N ASN A 219 3.41 9.37 -34.39
CA ASN A 219 2.37 8.35 -34.24
C ASN A 219 0.95 8.92 -34.06
N ARG A 220 0.70 10.14 -34.56
CA ARG A 220 -0.64 10.76 -34.69
C ARG A 220 -1.59 10.00 -35.63
N SER A 221 -1.16 8.90 -36.25
CA SER A 221 -1.98 8.16 -37.20
C SER A 221 -3.07 7.38 -36.49
N SER A 222 -4.32 7.58 -36.92
CA SER A 222 -5.37 6.61 -36.66
C SER A 222 -5.40 5.54 -37.74
N THR A 223 -5.97 4.38 -37.41
CA THR A 223 -6.29 3.31 -38.36
C THR A 223 -7.77 2.93 -38.26
N ASN A 224 -8.33 2.32 -39.30
CA ASN A 224 -9.64 1.66 -39.24
C ASN A 224 -9.51 0.15 -38.97
N ASP A 225 -8.27 -0.35 -38.81
CA ASP A 225 -7.97 -1.74 -38.56
C ASP A 225 -8.39 -2.10 -37.13
N VAL A 226 -9.60 -2.64 -37.03
CA VAL A 226 -10.11 -3.25 -35.79
C VAL A 226 -9.41 -4.56 -35.52
N ASP A 227 -9.41 -4.95 -34.25
CA ASP A 227 -8.67 -6.08 -33.71
C ASP A 227 -7.17 -5.85 -33.84
N ASP A 228 -6.57 -5.41 -32.73
CA ASP A 228 -5.13 -5.40 -32.57
C ASP A 228 -4.64 -6.79 -32.13
N PRO A 229 -3.92 -7.56 -32.97
CA PRO A 229 -3.27 -8.81 -32.59
C PRO A 229 -2.36 -8.72 -31.34
N ALA A 230 -1.96 -7.52 -30.88
CA ALA A 230 -1.14 -7.34 -29.69
C ALA A 230 -1.78 -7.81 -28.39
N ASP A 231 -3.07 -8.07 -28.39
CA ASP A 231 -3.78 -8.72 -27.28
C ASP A 231 -3.35 -10.19 -27.05
N THR A 232 -2.47 -10.74 -27.90
CA THR A 232 -1.75 -12.01 -27.70
C THR A 232 -0.22 -11.89 -27.66
N GLY A 233 0.32 -10.68 -27.50
CA GLY A 233 1.76 -10.45 -27.29
C GLY A 233 2.60 -10.12 -28.54
N GLY A 234 2.00 -9.62 -29.62
CA GLY A 234 2.75 -9.12 -30.79
C GLY A 234 2.24 -7.77 -31.27
N ILE A 235 3.11 -6.76 -31.40
CA ILE A 235 2.77 -5.39 -31.84
C ILE A 235 1.94 -5.45 -33.13
N ALA A 236 0.64 -5.20 -33.03
CA ALA A 236 -0.18 -4.90 -34.19
C ALA A 236 -0.75 -3.49 -34.05
N ASN A 237 -1.14 -2.93 -35.18
CA ASN A 237 -1.51 -1.53 -35.38
C ASN A 237 -0.44 -0.47 -35.03
N ASN A 238 0.79 -0.86 -34.64
CA ASN A 238 1.93 0.03 -34.33
C ASN A 238 1.60 1.14 -33.31
N GLY A 239 0.73 0.85 -32.33
CA GLY A 239 0.31 1.86 -31.34
C GLY A 239 -0.53 2.98 -31.93
N LYS A 240 -1.31 2.71 -32.99
CA LYS A 240 -2.23 3.69 -33.57
C LYS A 240 -3.57 3.72 -32.82
N PHE A 241 -4.19 4.89 -32.83
CA PHE A 241 -5.57 5.04 -32.38
C PHE A 241 -6.53 4.35 -33.37
N ILE A 242 -7.49 3.57 -32.87
CA ILE A 242 -8.35 2.75 -33.73
C ILE A 242 -9.68 3.48 -33.88
N LYS A 243 -9.96 3.92 -35.10
CA LYS A 243 -11.27 4.43 -35.47
C LYS A 243 -12.20 3.26 -35.76
N HIS A 244 -13.39 3.31 -35.21
CA HIS A 244 -14.43 2.37 -35.56
C HIS A 244 -15.79 3.04 -35.59
N GLY A 245 -16.22 3.43 -36.80
CA GLY A 245 -17.49 4.12 -37.05
C GLY A 245 -18.70 3.20 -37.24
N ILE A 246 -18.59 1.91 -36.88
CA ILE A 246 -19.65 0.91 -37.02
C ILE A 246 -20.06 0.45 -35.63
N THR A 247 -21.36 0.38 -35.36
CA THR A 247 -21.91 -0.14 -34.10
C THR A 247 -21.37 -1.55 -33.84
N PRO A 248 -20.82 -1.83 -32.63
CA PRO A 248 -20.98 -1.08 -31.37
C PRO A 248 -19.92 0.02 -31.08
N PHE A 249 -19.17 0.47 -32.08
CA PHE A 249 -18.09 1.47 -31.96
C PHE A 249 -16.98 1.00 -31.00
N ASN A 250 -16.56 -0.25 -31.20
CA ASN A 250 -15.52 -0.90 -30.43
C ASN A 250 -14.26 -1.06 -31.29
N TRP A 251 -13.08 -0.98 -30.68
CA TRP A 251 -11.81 -1.20 -31.37
C TRP A 251 -11.51 -2.70 -31.55
N ARG A 252 -12.35 -3.58 -30.98
CA ARG A 252 -12.34 -5.04 -31.18
C ARG A 252 -13.66 -5.53 -31.78
N THR A 253 -13.58 -6.56 -32.60
CA THR A 253 -14.74 -7.32 -33.08
C THR A 253 -15.26 -8.27 -32.01
N LEU A 254 -14.38 -8.93 -31.25
CA LEU A 254 -14.77 -9.76 -30.10
C LEU A 254 -14.77 -8.92 -28.81
N LEU A 255 -15.94 -8.80 -28.18
CA LEU A 255 -16.04 -8.15 -26.88
C LEU A 255 -15.43 -9.04 -25.79
N VAL A 256 -14.44 -8.48 -25.09
CA VAL A 256 -13.83 -9.06 -23.89
C VAL A 256 -13.93 -8.01 -22.80
N ASN A 257 -14.53 -8.39 -21.66
CA ASN A 257 -14.98 -7.44 -20.64
C ASN A 257 -14.08 -7.38 -19.41
N ASN A 258 -13.05 -8.22 -19.32
CA ASN A 258 -12.15 -8.30 -18.18
C ASN A 258 -10.74 -7.74 -18.47
N LEU A 259 -10.58 -6.94 -19.53
CA LEU A 259 -9.26 -6.42 -19.93
C LEU A 259 -8.67 -5.42 -18.93
N TRP A 260 -9.52 -4.71 -18.19
CA TRP A 260 -9.16 -3.73 -17.15
C TRP A 260 -9.73 -4.09 -15.77
N ASP A 261 -10.14 -5.34 -15.57
CA ASP A 261 -10.79 -5.83 -14.34
C ASP A 261 -9.77 -6.15 -13.24
N GLY A 262 -9.49 -5.16 -12.39
CA GLY A 262 -8.61 -5.27 -11.22
C GLY A 262 -7.11 -5.05 -11.49
N VAL A 263 -6.30 -5.08 -10.42
CA VAL A 263 -4.84 -4.83 -10.49
C VAL A 263 -4.10 -5.83 -11.39
N SER A 264 -4.57 -7.08 -11.42
CA SER A 264 -3.99 -8.16 -12.24
C SER A 264 -4.57 -8.26 -13.65
N ALA A 265 -5.39 -7.29 -14.08
CA ALA A 265 -6.01 -7.33 -15.38
C ALA A 265 -4.95 -7.37 -16.50
N PRO A 266 -5.17 -8.18 -17.55
CA PRO A 266 -4.16 -8.43 -18.56
C PRO A 266 -3.72 -7.16 -19.27
N ASN A 267 -4.60 -6.16 -19.43
CA ASN A 267 -4.34 -4.90 -20.12
C ASN A 267 -4.41 -3.67 -19.22
N ASN A 268 -4.23 -3.83 -17.90
CA ASN A 268 -4.15 -2.72 -16.96
C ASN A 268 -3.03 -1.72 -17.39
N PRO A 269 -3.35 -0.46 -17.70
CA PRO A 269 -2.37 0.56 -18.07
C PRO A 269 -1.82 1.29 -16.84
N CYS A 270 -2.19 0.93 -15.61
CA CYS A 270 -1.70 1.57 -14.39
C CYS A 270 -0.38 0.94 -13.90
N PRO A 271 0.37 1.64 -13.03
CA PRO A 271 1.56 1.08 -12.38
C PRO A 271 1.25 -0.21 -11.59
N PRO A 272 2.26 -1.06 -11.32
CA PRO A 272 2.08 -2.22 -10.43
C PRO A 272 1.50 -1.80 -9.07
N GLY A 273 0.49 -2.54 -8.59
CA GLY A 273 -0.24 -2.20 -7.36
C GLY A 273 -1.37 -1.17 -7.56
N PHE A 274 -1.54 -0.63 -8.77
CA PHE A 274 -2.62 0.29 -9.11
C PHE A 274 -3.50 -0.30 -10.21
N ARG A 275 -4.76 0.10 -10.24
CA ARG A 275 -5.74 -0.29 -11.24
C ARG A 275 -6.52 0.91 -11.76
N ILE A 276 -7.26 0.69 -12.84
CA ILE A 276 -8.29 1.64 -13.24
C ILE A 276 -9.44 1.57 -12.22
N PRO A 277 -10.00 2.72 -11.80
CA PRO A 277 -11.12 2.75 -10.89
C PRO A 277 -12.36 2.06 -11.50
N ASP A 278 -13.15 1.43 -10.66
CA ASP A 278 -14.50 1.00 -10.98
C ASP A 278 -15.50 2.17 -10.79
N VAL A 279 -16.76 1.96 -11.17
CA VAL A 279 -17.87 2.88 -10.94
C VAL A 279 -18.04 3.14 -9.45
N SER A 280 -17.87 2.14 -8.58
CA SER A 280 -18.00 2.31 -7.13
C SER A 280 -16.94 3.23 -6.56
N ASP A 281 -15.67 3.11 -6.99
CA ASP A 281 -14.59 3.99 -6.50
C ASP A 281 -14.88 5.45 -6.87
N TRP A 282 -15.35 5.69 -8.10
CA TRP A 282 -15.76 7.03 -8.50
C TRP A 282 -17.00 7.52 -7.72
N GLN A 283 -17.94 6.63 -7.39
CA GLN A 283 -19.11 6.99 -6.57
C GLN A 283 -18.71 7.40 -5.15
N GLU A 284 -17.78 6.65 -4.54
CA GLU A 284 -17.25 6.95 -3.22
C GLU A 284 -16.49 8.27 -3.22
N LEU A 285 -15.58 8.48 -4.18
CA LEU A 285 -14.83 9.72 -4.30
C LEU A 285 -15.73 10.96 -4.39
N ILE A 286 -16.77 10.92 -5.23
CA ILE A 286 -17.62 12.09 -5.45
C ILE A 286 -18.65 12.33 -4.32
N ASP A 287 -18.82 11.38 -3.40
CA ASP A 287 -19.83 11.46 -2.34
C ASP A 287 -19.66 12.73 -1.49
N PRO A 288 -20.75 13.34 -0.98
CA PRO A 288 -20.66 14.51 -0.10
C PRO A 288 -19.86 14.30 1.19
N SER A 289 -19.72 13.06 1.66
CA SER A 289 -18.89 12.70 2.81
C SER A 289 -17.40 12.55 2.49
N ALA A 290 -17.04 12.43 1.20
CA ALA A 290 -15.67 12.41 0.69
C ALA A 290 -15.30 13.77 0.06
N GLU A 291 -15.04 13.83 -1.25
CA GLU A 291 -14.59 15.05 -1.93
C GLU A 291 -15.74 15.99 -2.34
N ASN A 292 -17.01 15.55 -2.21
CA ASN A 292 -18.21 16.32 -2.58
C ASN A 292 -18.12 16.90 -4.01
N ILE A 293 -17.71 16.07 -4.96
CA ILE A 293 -17.52 16.46 -6.36
C ILE A 293 -18.89 16.47 -7.05
N THR A 294 -19.39 17.67 -7.31
CA THR A 294 -20.72 17.89 -7.92
C THR A 294 -20.64 18.36 -9.36
N ASN A 295 -19.48 18.86 -9.81
CA ASN A 295 -19.24 19.39 -11.16
C ASN A 295 -17.72 19.50 -11.41
N ARG A 296 -17.32 19.95 -12.60
CA ARG A 296 -15.90 20.13 -12.96
C ARG A 296 -15.15 21.13 -12.08
N ASP A 297 -15.83 22.12 -11.52
CA ASP A 297 -15.19 23.14 -10.67
C ASP A 297 -14.83 22.55 -9.31
N SER A 298 -15.75 21.83 -8.66
CA SER A 298 -15.48 21.09 -7.43
C SER A 298 -14.49 19.94 -7.65
N ALA A 299 -14.52 19.28 -8.81
CA ALA A 299 -13.56 18.24 -9.17
C ALA A 299 -12.11 18.74 -9.28
N PHE A 300 -11.89 19.98 -9.70
CA PHE A 300 -10.56 20.57 -9.71
C PHE A 300 -10.15 21.14 -8.35
N ALA A 301 -11.14 21.52 -7.52
CA ALA A 301 -10.91 21.94 -6.14
C ALA A 301 -10.63 20.78 -5.19
N SER A 302 -10.96 19.54 -5.57
CA SER A 302 -10.70 18.32 -4.79
C SER A 302 -9.21 18.00 -4.67
N SER A 303 -8.88 17.04 -3.82
CA SER A 303 -7.50 16.55 -3.65
C SER A 303 -6.88 16.05 -4.96
N LEU A 304 -7.67 15.52 -5.89
CA LEU A 304 -7.20 14.94 -7.16
C LEU A 304 -7.00 15.95 -8.28
N LYS A 305 -7.49 17.20 -8.14
CA LYS A 305 -7.42 18.27 -9.15
C LYS A 305 -7.80 17.80 -10.56
N LEU A 306 -8.95 17.13 -10.68
CA LEU A 306 -9.40 16.53 -11.95
C LEU A 306 -9.65 17.63 -13.00
N THR A 307 -9.01 17.49 -14.16
CA THR A 307 -9.07 18.42 -15.30
C THR A 307 -10.12 18.03 -16.34
N THR A 308 -10.37 18.91 -17.31
CA THR A 308 -11.35 18.74 -18.40
C THR A 308 -10.66 18.47 -19.73
N ALA A 309 -9.92 17.37 -19.80
CA ALA A 309 -9.22 16.93 -21.02
C ALA A 309 -10.14 16.67 -22.22
N GLY A 310 -11.46 16.57 -22.04
CA GLY A 310 -12.35 16.12 -23.10
C GLY A 310 -12.10 14.65 -23.45
N LEU A 311 -12.30 14.30 -24.72
CA LEU A 311 -12.10 12.93 -25.22
C LEU A 311 -11.66 12.93 -26.67
N ARG A 312 -11.08 11.82 -27.13
CA ARG A 312 -10.79 11.53 -28.53
C ARG A 312 -11.79 10.50 -29.01
N ARG A 313 -12.73 10.90 -29.85
CA ARG A 313 -13.84 10.04 -30.29
C ARG A 313 -13.37 8.90 -31.19
N TYR A 314 -14.19 7.87 -31.32
CA TYR A 314 -14.02 6.74 -32.25
C TYR A 314 -13.87 7.14 -33.74
N ASP A 315 -14.15 8.39 -34.09
CA ASP A 315 -13.96 8.97 -35.43
C ASP A 315 -12.69 9.85 -35.51
N ASP A 316 -11.84 9.79 -34.48
CA ASP A 316 -10.60 10.55 -34.32
C ASP A 316 -10.78 12.06 -34.18
N VAL A 317 -11.98 12.49 -33.77
CA VAL A 317 -12.26 13.89 -33.42
C VAL A 317 -12.05 14.11 -31.93
N THR A 318 -11.17 15.05 -31.57
CA THR A 318 -11.07 15.53 -30.19
C THR A 318 -12.21 16.49 -29.88
N ALA A 319 -12.94 16.26 -28.79
CA ALA A 319 -14.13 17.03 -28.42
C ALA A 319 -14.13 17.40 -26.93
N ALA A 320 -14.85 18.48 -26.60
CA ALA A 320 -15.09 18.94 -25.23
C ALA A 320 -13.85 19.30 -24.39
N VAL A 321 -12.70 19.50 -25.03
CA VAL A 321 -11.46 19.98 -24.40
C VAL A 321 -11.72 21.30 -23.66
N GLY A 322 -11.24 21.40 -22.43
CA GLY A 322 -11.44 22.55 -21.55
C GLY A 322 -12.87 22.69 -21.02
N THR A 323 -13.82 21.86 -21.47
CA THR A 323 -15.24 22.00 -21.13
C THR A 323 -15.72 20.87 -20.23
N ASN A 324 -15.44 19.61 -20.58
CA ASN A 324 -15.85 18.44 -19.81
C ASN A 324 -14.65 17.51 -19.53
N GLY A 325 -14.68 16.84 -18.39
CA GLY A 325 -13.75 15.76 -18.05
C GLY A 325 -14.39 14.40 -18.31
N TYR A 326 -13.62 13.48 -18.88
CA TYR A 326 -14.02 12.09 -19.13
C TYR A 326 -12.94 11.16 -18.59
N TYR A 327 -13.30 10.34 -17.62
CA TYR A 327 -12.39 9.46 -16.92
C TYR A 327 -12.82 8.00 -17.07
N ALA A 328 -11.85 7.14 -17.37
CA ALA A 328 -12.09 5.72 -17.56
C ALA A 328 -12.61 5.04 -16.29
N THR A 329 -13.45 4.03 -16.50
CA THR A 329 -13.73 3.01 -15.49
C THR A 329 -13.35 1.62 -16.02
N SER A 330 -13.07 0.68 -15.12
CA SER A 330 -12.93 -0.74 -15.45
C SER A 330 -14.27 -1.40 -15.83
N ALA A 331 -15.42 -0.85 -15.42
CA ALA A 331 -16.72 -1.44 -15.69
C ALA A 331 -17.24 -1.24 -17.13
N VAL A 332 -18.03 -2.22 -17.55
CA VAL A 332 -18.74 -2.24 -18.83
C VAL A 332 -20.25 -2.08 -18.64
N SER A 333 -20.94 -1.53 -19.63
CA SER A 333 -22.39 -1.34 -19.63
C SER A 333 -23.00 -1.92 -20.91
N GLY A 334 -23.06 -3.25 -20.99
CA GLY A 334 -23.31 -3.94 -22.25
C GLY A 334 -22.14 -3.74 -23.21
N ASP A 335 -22.42 -3.15 -24.38
CA ASP A 335 -21.40 -2.86 -25.39
C ASP A 335 -20.44 -1.71 -25.01
N PRO A 336 -20.91 -0.53 -24.58
CA PRO A 336 -20.01 0.54 -24.12
C PRO A 336 -19.34 0.23 -22.78
N ALA A 337 -18.40 1.09 -22.40
CA ALA A 337 -17.82 1.12 -21.06
C ALA A 337 -18.44 2.24 -20.23
N HIS A 338 -18.47 2.06 -18.90
CA HIS A 338 -18.79 3.16 -18.01
C HIS A 338 -17.64 4.19 -17.98
N CYS A 339 -17.98 5.44 -17.71
CA CYS A 339 -17.02 6.52 -17.51
C CYS A 339 -17.57 7.55 -16.52
N LEU A 340 -16.68 8.18 -15.75
CA LEU A 340 -17.02 9.39 -15.03
C LEU A 340 -17.02 10.59 -15.99
N VAL A 341 -18.13 11.33 -15.99
CA VAL A 341 -18.28 12.60 -16.72
C VAL A 341 -18.38 13.75 -15.75
N LEU A 342 -17.52 14.76 -15.94
CA LEU A 342 -17.53 16.03 -15.22
C LEU A 342 -17.89 17.15 -16.19
N SER A 343 -18.92 17.92 -15.87
CA SER A 343 -19.34 19.10 -16.66
C SER A 343 -19.54 20.30 -15.76
N GLY A 344 -19.94 21.44 -16.32
CA GLY A 344 -20.29 22.63 -15.51
C GLY A 344 -21.52 22.46 -14.62
N ALA A 345 -22.30 21.39 -14.77
CA ALA A 345 -23.55 21.20 -14.04
C ALA A 345 -23.66 19.87 -13.28
N LEU A 346 -22.75 18.91 -13.52
CA LEU A 346 -22.84 17.59 -12.89
C LEU A 346 -21.49 16.88 -12.82
N ALA A 347 -21.42 15.90 -11.92
CA ALA A 347 -20.51 14.76 -11.91
C ALA A 347 -21.36 13.48 -12.01
N ASN A 348 -21.09 12.60 -12.98
CA ASN A 348 -21.84 11.35 -13.17
C ASN A 348 -20.87 10.18 -13.39
N PRO A 349 -20.72 9.26 -12.42
CA PRO A 349 -19.80 8.12 -12.49
C PRO A 349 -20.35 6.95 -13.32
N THR A 350 -21.64 6.98 -13.67
CA THR A 350 -22.34 5.90 -14.39
C THR A 350 -22.63 6.23 -15.85
N SER A 351 -22.07 7.33 -16.38
CA SER A 351 -22.18 7.63 -17.80
C SER A 351 -21.52 6.54 -18.64
N THR A 352 -21.76 6.53 -19.95
CA THR A 352 -21.20 5.53 -20.85
C THR A 352 -20.51 6.17 -22.04
N ASN A 353 -19.44 5.53 -22.50
CA ASN A 353 -18.75 5.87 -23.73
C ASN A 353 -18.40 4.62 -24.53
N TYR A 354 -18.28 4.80 -25.84
CA TYR A 354 -17.85 3.72 -26.72
C TYR A 354 -16.41 3.30 -26.40
N ARG A 355 -16.12 2.00 -26.49
CA ARG A 355 -14.80 1.48 -26.13
C ARG A 355 -13.68 1.98 -27.05
N ALA A 356 -14.00 2.36 -28.29
CA ALA A 356 -13.06 3.01 -29.22
C ALA A 356 -12.84 4.51 -28.92
N THR A 357 -13.55 5.10 -27.96
CA THR A 357 -13.27 6.47 -27.52
C THR A 357 -12.07 6.47 -26.57
N GLY A 358 -11.10 7.34 -26.84
CA GLY A 358 -9.99 7.64 -25.95
C GLY A 358 -10.39 8.62 -24.86
N ILE A 359 -10.19 8.25 -23.60
CA ILE A 359 -10.49 9.08 -22.41
C ILE A 359 -9.33 9.05 -21.40
N SER A 360 -9.33 9.98 -20.45
CA SER A 360 -8.26 10.08 -19.46
C SER A 360 -8.29 8.89 -18.49
N VAL A 361 -7.12 8.46 -18.03
CA VAL A 361 -6.99 7.45 -16.97
C VAL A 361 -6.38 8.10 -15.74
N ARG A 362 -7.03 7.89 -14.60
CA ARG A 362 -6.59 8.24 -13.26
C ARG A 362 -6.57 6.95 -12.45
N CYS A 363 -5.41 6.50 -11.98
CA CYS A 363 -5.30 5.20 -11.32
C CYS A 363 -5.51 5.31 -9.81
N ILE A 364 -6.12 4.27 -9.24
CA ILE A 364 -6.33 4.06 -7.81
C ILE A 364 -5.50 2.85 -7.37
N LYS A 365 -4.99 2.87 -6.13
CA LYS A 365 -4.26 1.76 -5.53
C LYS A 365 -5.25 0.68 -5.08
N ASP A 366 -4.88 -0.59 -5.25
CA ASP A 366 -5.71 -1.75 -4.91
C ASP A 366 -5.24 -2.43 -3.61
#